data_AF-A0A0M3USL4-F1
#
_entry.id   AF-A0A0M3USL4-F1
#
_cell.length_a   1.000
_cell.length_b   1.000
_cell.length_c   1.000
_cell.angle_alpha   90.00
_cell.angle_beta   90.00
_cell.angle_gamma   90.00
#
_symmetry.space_group_name_H-M   'P 1'
#
loop_
_entity.id
_entity.type
_entity.pdbx_description
1 polymer ?
#
loop_
_entity_poly.entity_id
_entity_poly.type
_entity_poly.pdbx_seq_one_letter_code
_entity_poly.pdbx_strand_id
1 'polypeptide(L)'
;MLKKGIVLIMLGLIFSSCDFISYGRLTIQDNIARREREREREESRKKDGPSAAGNPKYEAGVELAKQDIMKRLVNKKIEFEGVTLLIPENTRLNPKHGNIVDEKTGYGIALAIKRDSGCTSGVFYTKKIRNDLYIFLYYNDMNKDLDVIGQKIIKANGFTKNCK
;
A
#
# COMPACT_ATOMS: atom_id res chain seq x y z
N MET A 1 41.18 27.04 -42.10
CA MET A 1 39.72 26.87 -41.85
C MET A 1 39.31 25.41 -41.58
N LEU A 2 40.18 24.42 -41.80
CA LEU A 2 39.90 22.99 -41.55
C LEU A 2 39.73 22.60 -40.05
N LYS A 3 40.41 23.32 -39.13
CA LYS A 3 40.34 23.05 -37.68
C LYS A 3 38.96 23.29 -37.04
N LYS A 4 38.14 24.19 -37.59
CA LYS A 4 36.80 24.49 -37.04
C LYS A 4 35.74 23.46 -37.45
N GLY A 5 35.87 22.87 -38.66
CA GLY A 5 34.94 21.85 -39.16
C GLY A 5 35.07 20.51 -38.44
N ILE A 6 36.30 20.09 -38.11
CA ILE A 6 36.56 18.82 -37.41
C ILE A 6 35.94 18.82 -35.99
N VAL A 7 36.01 19.94 -35.28
CA VAL A 7 35.40 20.07 -33.93
C VAL A 7 33.87 19.98 -33.99
N LEU A 8 33.23 20.57 -34.99
CA LEU A 8 31.78 20.48 -35.20
C LEU A 8 31.31 19.06 -35.55
N ILE A 9 32.09 18.32 -36.35
CA ILE A 9 31.81 16.92 -36.68
C ILE A 9 31.98 16.02 -35.45
N MET A 10 33.02 16.25 -34.64
CA MET A 10 33.23 15.52 -33.38
C MET A 10 32.13 15.82 -32.34
N LEU A 11 31.66 17.06 -32.25
CA LEU A 11 30.57 17.45 -31.34
C LEU A 11 29.23 16.83 -31.79
N GLY A 12 28.97 16.79 -33.10
CA GLY A 12 27.81 16.13 -33.69
C GLY A 12 27.78 14.62 -33.44
N LEU A 13 28.94 13.95 -33.41
CA LEU A 13 29.07 12.52 -33.11
C LEU A 13 28.81 12.17 -31.64
N ILE A 14 29.13 13.08 -30.70
CA ILE A 14 28.81 12.93 -29.28
C ILE A 14 27.28 13.02 -29.08
N PHE A 15 26.62 13.98 -29.74
CA PHE A 15 25.16 14.16 -29.65
C PHE A 15 24.34 13.22 -30.54
N SER A 16 24.93 12.55 -31.54
CA SER A 16 24.26 11.53 -32.35
C SER A 16 24.19 10.15 -31.69
N SER A 17 24.91 9.96 -30.57
CA SER A 17 24.73 8.78 -29.73
C SER A 17 23.42 8.92 -28.93
N CYS A 18 22.32 8.45 -29.51
CA CYS A 18 21.05 8.23 -28.81
C CYS A 18 21.22 7.43 -27.50
N ASP A 19 22.35 6.75 -27.30
CA ASP A 19 22.66 5.99 -26.10
C ASP A 19 22.94 6.86 -24.87
N PHE A 20 23.64 8.00 -24.97
CA PHE A 20 24.01 8.79 -23.78
C PHE A 20 22.80 9.48 -23.12
N ILE A 21 21.87 9.99 -23.93
CA ILE A 21 20.60 10.58 -23.45
C ILE A 21 19.68 9.47 -22.90
N SER A 22 19.70 8.28 -23.51
CA SER A 22 18.91 7.13 -23.06
C SER A 22 19.40 6.57 -21.72
N TYR A 23 20.72 6.40 -21.56
CA TYR A 23 21.34 6.00 -20.29
C TYR A 23 21.17 7.06 -19.19
N GLY A 24 21.31 8.35 -19.51
CA GLY A 24 21.02 9.43 -18.58
C GLY A 24 19.55 9.42 -18.12
N ARG A 25 18.61 9.19 -19.04
CA ARG A 25 17.17 9.11 -18.74
C ARG A 25 16.81 7.87 -17.92
N LEU A 26 17.37 6.70 -18.25
CA LEU A 26 17.19 5.45 -17.50
C LEU A 26 17.73 5.57 -16.07
N THR A 27 18.95 6.10 -15.90
CA THR A 27 19.56 6.27 -14.57
C THR A 27 18.84 7.32 -13.73
N ILE A 28 18.35 8.41 -14.33
CA ILE A 28 17.49 9.39 -13.65
C ILE A 28 16.16 8.75 -13.24
N GLN A 29 15.52 7.98 -14.13
CA GLN A 29 14.27 7.27 -13.83
C GLN A 29 14.43 6.24 -12.71
N ASP A 30 15.51 5.46 -12.72
CA ASP A 30 15.83 4.49 -11.65
C ASP A 30 16.10 5.19 -10.31
N ASN A 31 16.80 6.32 -10.33
CA ASN A 31 17.06 7.13 -9.15
C ASN A 31 15.76 7.74 -8.59
N ILE A 32 14.85 8.21 -9.45
CA ILE A 32 13.53 8.69 -9.04
C ILE A 32 12.71 7.55 -8.43
N ALA A 33 12.61 6.41 -9.12
CA ALA A 33 11.87 5.24 -8.63
C ALA A 33 12.44 4.69 -7.33
N ARG A 34 13.76 4.76 -7.14
CA ARG A 34 14.41 4.42 -5.85
C ARG A 34 13.99 5.38 -4.75
N ARG A 35 14.07 6.69 -4.99
CA ARG A 35 13.67 7.72 -4.02
C ARG A 35 12.19 7.60 -3.65
N GLU A 36 11.33 7.30 -4.60
CA GLU A 36 9.90 7.07 -4.36
C GLU A 36 9.67 5.84 -3.47
N ARG A 37 10.37 4.73 -3.74
CA ARG A 37 10.30 3.53 -2.87
C ARG A 37 10.82 3.79 -1.46
N GLU A 38 11.88 4.59 -1.33
CA GLU A 38 12.41 4.99 -0.01
C GLU A 38 11.39 5.85 0.75
N ARG A 39 10.82 6.86 0.10
CA ARG A 39 9.74 7.68 0.67
C ARG A 39 8.54 6.83 1.07
N GLU A 40 8.09 5.92 0.21
CA GLU A 40 6.94 5.07 0.52
C GLU A 40 7.22 4.13 1.70
N ARG A 41 8.46 3.62 1.84
CA ARG A 41 8.86 2.85 3.03
C ARG A 41 8.84 3.69 4.30
N GLU A 42 9.33 4.92 4.24
CA GLU A 42 9.29 5.86 5.38
C GLU A 42 7.85 6.19 5.77
N GLU A 43 7.01 6.50 4.79
CA GLU A 43 5.59 6.79 4.96
C GLU A 43 4.84 5.60 5.57
N SER A 44 5.07 4.38 5.05
CA SER A 44 4.47 3.16 5.58
C SER A 44 4.89 2.87 7.03
N ARG A 45 6.07 3.34 7.44
CA ARG A 45 6.62 3.19 8.81
C ARG A 45 6.24 4.32 9.76
N LYS A 46 5.45 5.30 9.32
CA LYS A 46 4.83 6.28 10.22
C LYS A 46 3.86 5.58 11.17
N LYS A 47 3.53 6.28 12.26
CA LYS A 47 2.72 5.76 13.37
C LYS A 47 1.40 5.11 12.91
N ASP A 48 0.72 5.72 11.94
CA ASP A 48 -0.57 5.25 11.41
C ASP A 48 -0.45 4.44 10.10
N GLY A 49 0.78 4.15 9.67
CA GLY A 49 1.06 3.36 8.48
C GLY A 49 0.98 1.85 8.74
N PRO A 50 0.85 1.03 7.68
CA PRO A 50 0.73 -0.42 7.81
C PRO A 50 2.02 -1.11 8.27
N SER A 51 3.18 -0.47 8.11
CA SER A 51 4.47 -0.97 8.57
C SER A 51 4.95 -0.30 9.86
N ALA A 52 4.06 0.35 10.61
CA ALA A 52 4.39 0.98 11.88
C ALA A 52 5.06 -0.01 12.86
N ALA A 53 4.64 -1.29 12.86
CA ALA A 53 5.25 -2.33 13.69
C ALA A 53 6.74 -2.57 13.37
N GLY A 54 7.17 -2.31 12.12
CA GLY A 54 8.58 -2.41 11.73
C GLY A 54 9.43 -1.19 12.12
N ASN A 55 8.85 -0.21 12.80
CA ASN A 55 9.56 0.92 13.38
C ASN A 55 9.69 0.69 14.90
N PRO A 56 10.92 0.54 15.45
CA PRO A 56 11.13 0.26 16.87
C PRO A 56 10.44 1.25 17.82
N LYS A 57 10.24 2.50 17.38
CA LYS A 57 9.53 3.53 18.14
C LYS A 57 8.05 3.22 18.36
N TYR A 58 7.44 2.49 17.43
CA TYR A 58 5.99 2.27 17.38
C TYR A 58 5.59 0.81 17.60
N GLU A 59 6.52 -0.13 17.41
CA GLU A 59 6.29 -1.58 17.49
C GLU A 59 5.44 -2.00 18.70
N ALA A 60 5.88 -1.70 19.92
CA ALA A 60 5.15 -2.07 21.13
C ALA A 60 3.73 -1.46 21.18
N GLY A 61 3.58 -0.21 20.71
CA GLY A 61 2.29 0.47 20.65
C GLY A 61 1.34 -0.15 19.62
N VAL A 62 1.86 -0.58 18.48
CA VAL A 62 1.10 -1.27 17.44
C VAL A 62 0.63 -2.64 17.92
N GLU A 63 1.48 -3.40 18.60
CA GLU A 63 1.12 -4.71 19.16
C GLU A 63 0.01 -4.59 20.21
N LEU A 64 0.08 -3.60 21.11
CA LEU A 64 -0.99 -3.30 22.07
C LEU A 64 -2.29 -2.87 21.38
N ALA A 65 -2.21 -1.98 20.38
CA ALA A 65 -3.37 -1.54 19.62
C ALA A 65 -4.05 -2.72 18.89
N LYS A 66 -3.26 -3.60 18.28
CA LYS A 66 -3.74 -4.82 17.61
C LYS A 66 -4.47 -5.74 18.58
N GLN A 67 -3.91 -6.02 19.76
CA GLN A 67 -4.54 -6.85 20.78
C GLN A 67 -5.85 -6.25 21.30
N ASP A 68 -5.94 -4.92 21.41
CA ASP A 68 -7.16 -4.23 21.82
C ASP A 68 -8.23 -4.28 20.71
N ILE A 69 -7.86 -3.94 19.46
CA ILE A 69 -8.74 -4.01 18.29
C ILE A 69 -9.33 -5.42 18.14
N MET A 70 -8.53 -6.46 18.36
CA MET A 70 -8.96 -7.85 18.29
C MET A 70 -10.17 -8.16 19.16
N LYS A 71 -10.35 -7.46 20.29
CA LYS A 71 -11.46 -7.66 21.24
C LYS A 71 -12.71 -6.89 20.86
N ARG A 72 -12.61 -5.89 19.98
CA ARG A 72 -13.73 -5.00 19.62
C ARG A 72 -14.76 -5.69 18.72
N LEU A 73 -15.96 -5.12 18.72
CA LEU A 73 -17.03 -5.46 17.78
C LEU A 73 -16.72 -4.87 16.40
N VAL A 74 -17.16 -5.56 15.35
CA VAL A 74 -17.06 -5.10 13.95
C VAL A 74 -18.43 -4.61 13.51
N ASN A 75 -18.74 -3.37 13.86
CA ASN A 75 -20.04 -2.72 13.59
C ASN A 75 -19.89 -1.24 13.19
N LYS A 76 -18.67 -0.68 13.19
CA LYS A 76 -18.45 0.69 12.73
C LYS A 76 -18.59 0.74 11.22
N LYS A 77 -19.56 1.52 10.75
CA LYS A 77 -19.83 1.72 9.32
C LYS A 77 -18.84 2.72 8.72
N ILE A 78 -18.33 2.38 7.55
CA ILE A 78 -17.55 3.27 6.68
C ILE A 78 -18.08 3.16 5.26
N GLU A 79 -17.97 4.25 4.49
CA GLU A 79 -18.22 4.22 3.05
C GLU A 79 -16.89 4.02 2.31
N PHE A 80 -16.84 3.00 1.44
CA PHE A 80 -15.66 2.69 0.65
C PHE A 80 -16.10 2.23 -0.74
N GLU A 81 -15.67 2.95 -1.79
CA GLU A 81 -16.00 2.61 -3.18
C GLU A 81 -17.50 2.45 -3.44
N GLY A 82 -18.33 3.28 -2.80
CA GLY A 82 -19.79 3.29 -2.96
C GLY A 82 -20.53 2.18 -2.22
N VAL A 83 -19.86 1.43 -1.34
CA VAL A 83 -20.49 0.47 -0.45
C VAL A 83 -20.18 0.75 1.02
N THR A 84 -21.13 0.41 1.88
CA THR A 84 -20.92 0.42 3.32
C THR A 84 -20.18 -0.84 3.75
N LEU A 85 -19.04 -0.67 4.43
CA LEU A 85 -18.30 -1.75 5.10
C LEU A 85 -18.33 -1.58 6.61
N LEU A 86 -18.22 -2.70 7.32
CA LEU A 86 -18.09 -2.78 8.77
C LEU A 86 -16.63 -3.03 9.15
N ILE A 87 -16.09 -2.16 10.01
CA ILE A 87 -14.75 -2.28 10.59
C ILE A 87 -14.84 -2.30 12.13
N PRO A 88 -13.77 -2.66 12.85
CA PRO A 88 -13.76 -2.60 14.31
C PRO A 88 -14.11 -1.20 14.86
N GLU A 89 -14.81 -1.16 15.99
CA GLU A 89 -15.11 0.10 16.68
C GLU A 89 -13.86 0.93 16.98
N ASN A 90 -14.02 2.26 17.00
CA ASN A 90 -12.95 3.21 17.28
C ASN A 90 -11.71 3.01 16.37
N THR A 91 -11.94 2.61 15.12
CA THR A 91 -10.89 2.53 14.09
C THR A 91 -11.28 3.29 12.84
N ARG A 92 -10.30 3.69 12.02
CA ARG A 92 -10.51 4.32 10.72
C ARG A 92 -9.65 3.65 9.67
N LEU A 93 -9.97 3.87 8.39
CA LEU A 93 -9.03 3.57 7.31
C LEU A 93 -8.01 4.70 7.16
N ASN A 94 -6.76 4.34 6.91
CA ASN A 94 -5.77 5.26 6.42
C ASN A 94 -6.11 5.60 4.95
N PRO A 95 -6.33 6.87 4.59
CA PRO A 95 -6.73 7.23 3.24
C PRO A 95 -5.65 6.93 2.18
N LYS A 96 -4.38 6.90 2.58
CA LYS A 96 -3.25 6.65 1.68
C LYS A 96 -3.01 5.15 1.47
N HIS A 97 -2.99 4.37 2.55
CA HIS A 97 -2.59 2.96 2.48
C HIS A 97 -3.76 1.97 2.66
N GLY A 98 -4.96 2.43 3.02
CA GLY A 98 -6.13 1.61 3.27
C GLY A 98 -6.06 0.75 4.54
N ASN A 99 -5.01 0.89 5.35
CA ASN A 99 -4.83 0.10 6.56
C ASN A 99 -5.74 0.58 7.70
N ILE A 100 -6.08 -0.32 8.61
CA ILE A 100 -6.83 0.02 9.82
C ILE A 100 -5.90 0.77 10.78
N VAL A 101 -6.41 1.88 11.32
CA VAL A 101 -5.76 2.72 12.32
C VAL A 101 -6.65 2.80 13.55
N ASP A 102 -6.09 2.52 14.71
CA ASP A 102 -6.76 2.76 15.98
C ASP A 102 -6.95 4.26 16.22
N GLU A 103 -8.18 4.73 16.38
CA GLU A 103 -8.46 6.16 16.58
C GLU A 103 -8.02 6.65 17.96
N LYS A 104 -8.01 5.78 18.96
CA LYS A 104 -7.62 6.12 20.33
C LYS A 104 -6.11 6.41 20.43
N THR A 105 -5.29 5.53 19.86
CA THR A 105 -3.83 5.63 19.98
C THR A 105 -3.16 6.24 18.75
N GLY A 106 -3.81 6.20 17.60
CA GLY A 106 -3.27 6.60 16.30
C GLY A 106 -2.34 5.56 15.65
N TYR A 107 -2.26 4.33 16.18
CA TYR A 107 -1.41 3.28 15.62
C TYR A 107 -2.07 2.54 14.46
N GLY A 108 -1.33 2.36 13.37
CA GLY A 108 -1.73 1.58 12.20
C GLY A 108 -1.35 0.11 12.34
N ILE A 109 -2.27 -0.79 11.99
CA ILE A 109 -2.00 -2.24 11.91
C ILE A 109 -1.83 -2.69 10.46
N ALA A 110 -1.11 -3.79 10.26
CA ALA A 110 -0.81 -4.38 8.94
C ALA A 110 -2.01 -5.17 8.36
N LEU A 111 -3.19 -4.56 8.34
CA LEU A 111 -4.41 -5.09 7.75
C LEU A 111 -5.08 -3.96 6.97
N ALA A 112 -5.27 -4.16 5.66
CA ALA A 112 -5.72 -3.12 4.75
C ALA A 112 -6.93 -3.54 3.90
N ILE A 113 -7.80 -2.57 3.64
CA ILE A 113 -8.90 -2.65 2.70
C ILE A 113 -8.56 -1.78 1.50
N LYS A 114 -8.57 -2.36 0.30
CA LYS A 114 -8.17 -1.69 -0.94
C LYS A 114 -9.09 -2.10 -2.09
N ARG A 115 -9.06 -1.31 -3.16
CA ARG A 115 -9.72 -1.64 -4.43
C ARG A 115 -8.76 -2.34 -5.38
N ASP A 116 -9.28 -3.24 -6.19
CA ASP A 116 -8.61 -3.82 -7.34
C ASP A 116 -9.53 -3.71 -8.57
N SER A 117 -8.95 -3.43 -9.73
CA SER A 117 -9.64 -3.35 -11.02
C SER A 117 -9.94 -4.74 -11.62
N GLY A 118 -9.58 -5.80 -10.91
CA GLY A 118 -9.84 -7.18 -11.29
C GLY A 118 -9.59 -8.15 -10.14
N CYS A 119 -9.61 -9.44 -10.46
CA CYS A 119 -9.21 -10.48 -9.51
C CYS A 119 -7.71 -10.75 -9.62
N THR A 120 -6.89 -10.18 -8.73
CA THR A 120 -5.47 -10.54 -8.68
C THR A 120 -5.27 -11.82 -7.86
N SER A 121 -4.61 -12.83 -8.45
CA SER A 121 -4.42 -14.18 -7.88
C SER A 121 -3.47 -14.27 -6.66
N GLY A 122 -3.17 -13.16 -5.99
CA GLY A 122 -2.39 -13.10 -4.75
C GLY A 122 -3.17 -12.53 -3.57
N VAL A 123 -4.47 -12.32 -3.75
CA VAL A 123 -5.36 -11.70 -2.77
C VAL A 123 -6.15 -12.77 -2.02
N PHE A 124 -6.02 -12.78 -0.69
CA PHE A 124 -6.63 -13.83 0.13
C PHE A 124 -8.14 -13.73 0.26
N TYR A 125 -8.72 -12.52 0.22
CA TYR A 125 -10.16 -12.31 0.43
C TYR A 125 -10.67 -11.12 -0.38
N THR A 126 -11.75 -11.32 -1.13
CA THR A 126 -12.36 -10.33 -2.02
C THR A 126 -13.86 -10.21 -1.83
N LYS A 127 -14.40 -9.05 -2.19
CA LYS A 127 -15.83 -8.77 -2.31
C LYS A 127 -16.05 -8.07 -3.64
N LYS A 128 -16.79 -8.72 -4.55
CA LYS A 128 -17.18 -8.12 -5.82
C LYS A 128 -18.21 -7.02 -5.57
N ILE A 129 -17.97 -5.84 -6.14
CA ILE A 129 -18.91 -4.71 -6.08
C ILE A 129 -19.61 -4.56 -7.43
N ARG A 130 -18.83 -4.59 -8.52
CA ARG A 130 -19.30 -4.63 -9.91
C ARG A 130 -18.23 -5.30 -10.79
N ASN A 131 -18.48 -5.43 -12.09
CA ASN A 131 -17.64 -6.24 -13.00
C ASN A 131 -16.15 -5.83 -13.04
N ASP A 132 -15.86 -4.53 -12.93
CA ASP A 132 -14.52 -3.92 -12.98
C ASP A 132 -14.00 -3.50 -11.59
N LEU A 133 -14.69 -3.89 -10.51
CA LEU A 133 -14.37 -3.40 -9.18
C LEU A 133 -14.55 -4.46 -8.11
N TYR A 134 -13.41 -4.83 -7.52
CA TYR A 134 -13.34 -5.68 -6.34
C TYR A 134 -12.77 -4.88 -5.18
N ILE A 135 -13.30 -5.12 -3.99
CA ILE A 135 -12.65 -4.72 -2.74
C ILE A 135 -11.93 -5.94 -2.21
N PHE A 136 -10.72 -5.75 -1.72
CA PHE A 136 -9.98 -6.81 -1.07
C PHE A 136 -9.50 -6.45 0.33
N LEU A 137 -9.41 -7.50 1.14
CA LEU A 137 -8.85 -7.47 2.48
C LEU A 137 -7.47 -8.13 2.43
N TYR A 138 -6.43 -7.35 2.74
CA TYR A 138 -5.03 -7.77 2.69
C TYR A 138 -4.41 -7.76 4.09
N TYR A 139 -3.93 -8.91 4.53
CA TYR A 139 -3.17 -9.08 5.77
C TYR A 139 -2.37 -10.41 5.71
N ASN A 140 -1.42 -10.58 6.62
CA ASN A 140 -0.71 -11.85 6.81
C ASN A 140 -1.54 -12.75 7.74
N ASP A 141 -2.17 -13.79 7.19
CA ASP A 141 -3.02 -14.74 7.93
C ASP A 141 -2.24 -15.69 8.84
N MET A 142 -0.91 -15.78 8.69
CA MET A 142 -0.04 -16.45 9.67
C MET A 142 0.08 -15.65 10.98
N ASN A 143 -0.22 -14.35 10.97
CA ASN A 143 -0.27 -13.56 12.20
C ASN A 143 -1.61 -13.76 12.89
N LYS A 144 -1.62 -14.54 13.97
CA LYS A 144 -2.84 -14.95 14.69
C LYS A 144 -3.73 -13.78 15.10
N ASP A 145 -3.14 -12.68 15.58
CA ASP A 145 -3.93 -11.51 16.02
C ASP A 145 -4.57 -10.80 14.83
N LEU A 146 -3.84 -10.64 13.73
CA LEU A 146 -4.39 -10.06 12.50
C LEU A 146 -5.45 -10.96 11.88
N ASP A 147 -5.27 -12.29 11.93
CA ASP A 147 -6.27 -13.22 11.41
C ASP A 147 -7.58 -13.16 12.21
N VAL A 148 -7.53 -13.08 13.54
CA VAL A 148 -8.77 -12.91 14.33
C VAL A 148 -9.52 -11.64 13.91
N ILE A 149 -8.81 -10.52 13.72
CA ILE A 149 -9.42 -9.26 13.26
C ILE A 149 -9.96 -9.43 11.83
N GLY A 150 -9.15 -10.01 10.94
CA GLY A 150 -9.49 -10.26 9.54
C GLY A 150 -10.74 -11.12 9.39
N GLN A 151 -10.82 -12.25 10.08
CA GLN A 151 -11.97 -13.15 10.05
C GLN A 151 -13.26 -12.48 10.54
N LYS A 152 -13.19 -11.62 11.55
CA LYS A 152 -14.36 -10.84 11.98
C LYS A 152 -14.85 -9.89 10.89
N ILE A 153 -13.93 -9.20 10.21
CA ILE A 153 -14.26 -8.30 9.08
C ILE A 153 -14.81 -9.11 7.90
N ILE A 154 -14.20 -10.25 7.56
CA ILE A 154 -14.65 -11.14 6.49
C ILE A 154 -16.10 -11.56 6.73
N LYS A 155 -16.40 -12.06 7.93
CA LYS A 155 -17.74 -12.51 8.31
C LYS A 155 -18.77 -11.38 8.29
N ALA A 156 -18.41 -10.21 8.82
CA ALA A 156 -19.32 -9.06 8.89
C ALA A 156 -19.68 -8.49 7.51
N ASN A 157 -18.79 -8.62 6.53
CA ASN A 157 -18.93 -7.99 5.21
C ASN A 157 -19.16 -8.98 4.06
N GLY A 158 -19.07 -10.29 4.30
CA GLY A 158 -19.20 -11.32 3.28
C GLY A 158 -18.06 -11.33 2.26
N PHE A 159 -16.82 -11.14 2.70
CA PHE A 159 -15.65 -11.39 1.84
C PHE A 159 -15.49 -12.90 1.60
N THR A 160 -14.92 -13.27 0.46
CA THR A 160 -14.67 -14.68 0.11
C THR A 160 -13.26 -14.88 -0.44
N LYS A 161 -12.70 -16.08 -0.29
CA LYS A 161 -11.33 -16.39 -0.72
C LYS A 161 -11.09 -16.37 -2.24
N ASN A 162 -12.16 -16.25 -3.02
CA ASN A 162 -12.11 -16.31 -4.48
C ASN A 162 -12.86 -15.12 -5.05
N CYS A 163 -12.56 -14.77 -6.29
CA CYS A 163 -13.27 -13.71 -6.99
C CYS A 163 -14.56 -14.26 -7.60
N LYS A 164 -15.56 -14.39 -6.74
CA LYS A 164 -16.93 -14.73 -7.13
C LYS A 164 -17.79 -13.48 -7.15
#